data_AF-A0A951D6V7-F1
#
_entry.id   AF-A0A951D6V7-F1
#
_cell.length_a   1.000
_cell.length_b   1.000
_cell.length_c   1.000
_cell.angle_alpha   90.00
_cell.angle_beta   90.00
_cell.angle_gamma   90.00
#
_symmetry.space_group_name_H-M   'P 1'
#
loop_
_entity.id
_entity.type
_entity.pdbx_description
1 polymer ?
#
loop_
_entity_poly.entity_id
_entity_poly.type
_entity_poly.pdbx_seq_one_letter_code
_entity_poly.pdbx_strand_id
1 'polypeptide(L)'
;MAKKRDEDLMRTLRDNGVRKKVAQAVSEATDGAPNSEQKNLIDRTVEGLRTAADSLESRVGDSRRSESAKKAARTRKRKAAERSAAARRGARTRARAS
;
A
#
# COMPACT_ATOMS: atom_id res chain seq x y z
N MET A 1 -30.17 -1.46 33.46
CA MET A 1 -28.76 -1.89 33.35
C MET A 1 -28.12 -1.11 32.22
N ALA A 2 -27.17 -0.21 32.50
CA ALA A 2 -26.46 0.48 31.43
C ALA A 2 -25.70 -0.58 30.62
N LYS A 3 -25.95 -0.64 29.31
CA LYS A 3 -25.18 -1.47 28.37
C LYS A 3 -23.71 -1.15 28.57
N LYS A 4 -22.91 -2.15 28.97
CA LYS A 4 -21.47 -1.98 29.12
C LYS A 4 -20.88 -1.88 27.73
N ARG A 5 -20.73 -0.64 27.26
CA ARG A 5 -19.93 -0.34 26.07
C ARG A 5 -18.55 -0.94 26.24
N ASP A 6 -17.95 -1.37 25.14
CA ASP A 6 -16.57 -1.82 25.14
C ASP A 6 -15.65 -0.59 25.28
N GLU A 7 -15.40 -0.18 26.54
CA GLU A 7 -14.53 0.94 26.91
C GLU A 7 -13.09 0.70 26.48
N ASP A 8 -12.63 -0.55 26.48
CA ASP A 8 -11.28 -0.93 26.06
C ASP A 8 -11.11 -0.74 24.55
N LEU A 9 -12.10 -1.14 23.74
CA LEU A 9 -12.10 -0.86 22.31
C LEU A 9 -12.16 0.64 22.04
N MET A 10 -13.02 1.38 22.74
CA MET A 10 -13.13 2.82 22.58
C MET A 10 -11.81 3.53 22.90
N ARG A 11 -11.12 3.11 23.97
CA ARG A 11 -9.80 3.60 24.34
C ARG A 11 -8.76 3.27 23.27
N THR A 12 -8.70 2.01 22.84
CA THR A 12 -7.76 1.54 21.80
C THR A 12 -7.90 2.34 20.51
N LEU A 13 -9.14 2.58 20.04
CA LEU A 13 -9.39 3.37 18.84
C LEU A 13 -8.92 4.83 19.01
N ARG A 14 -9.14 5.43 20.19
CA ARG A 14 -8.70 6.80 20.48
C ARG A 14 -7.18 6.92 20.55
N ASP A 15 -6.52 5.95 21.17
CA ASP A 15 -5.05 5.90 21.26
C ASP A 15 -4.42 5.77 19.87
N ASN A 16 -5.13 5.15 18.91
CA ASN A 16 -4.77 5.08 17.50
C ASN A 16 -5.30 6.26 16.65
N GLY A 17 -5.75 7.35 17.28
CA GLY A 17 -6.10 8.60 16.59
C GLY A 17 -7.52 8.67 16.02
N VAL A 18 -8.39 7.70 16.31
CA VAL A 18 -9.81 7.76 15.91
C VAL A 18 -10.55 8.80 16.76
N ARG A 19 -11.34 9.68 16.12
CA ARG A 19 -12.13 10.69 16.83
C ARG A 19 -13.09 10.04 17.83
N LYS A 20 -13.24 10.64 19.01
CA LYS A 20 -14.11 10.17 20.11
C LYS A 20 -15.50 9.73 19.64
N LYS A 21 -16.16 10.53 18.78
CA LYS A 21 -17.51 10.22 18.27
C LYS A 21 -17.56 8.94 17.43
N VAL A 22 -16.54 8.69 16.60
CA VAL A 22 -16.46 7.49 15.76
C VAL A 22 -16.10 6.28 16.61
N ALA A 23 -15.12 6.42 17.51
CA ALA A 23 -14.76 5.36 18.45
C ALA A 23 -15.95 4.95 19.34
N GLN A 24 -16.76 5.93 19.77
CA GLN A 24 -17.99 5.69 20.50
C GLN A 24 -19.02 4.94 19.64
N ALA A 25 -19.29 5.41 18.42
CA ALA A 25 -20.26 4.78 17.54
C ALA A 25 -19.88 3.34 17.17
N VAL A 26 -18.58 3.07 16.95
CA VAL A 26 -18.07 1.71 16.68
C VAL A 26 -18.18 0.83 17.92
N SER A 27 -17.74 1.31 19.09
CA SER A 27 -17.85 0.57 20.36
C SER A 27 -19.31 0.23 20.70
N GLU A 28 -20.24 1.16 20.46
CA GLU A 28 -21.68 0.92 20.63
C GLU A 28 -22.25 -0.02 19.56
N ALA A 29 -21.71 -0.02 18.34
CA ALA A 29 -22.10 -0.93 17.27
C ALA A 29 -21.59 -2.37 17.51
N THR A 30 -20.45 -2.54 18.20
CA THR A 30 -19.86 -3.84 18.54
C THR A 30 -20.36 -4.40 19.87
N ASP A 31 -21.10 -3.63 20.67
CA ASP A 31 -21.69 -4.08 21.94
C ASP A 31 -22.89 -5.02 21.69
N GLY A 32 -22.59 -6.31 21.60
CA GLY A 32 -23.53 -7.41 21.34
C GLY A 32 -23.59 -7.83 19.88
N ALA A 33 -24.70 -8.45 19.47
CA ALA A 33 -24.91 -8.84 18.08
C ALA A 33 -25.32 -7.62 17.25
N PRO A 34 -24.50 -7.15 16.29
CA PRO A 34 -24.82 -5.96 15.51
C PRO A 34 -25.97 -6.23 14.53
N ASN A 35 -26.89 -5.27 14.42
CA ASN A 35 -27.87 -5.24 13.34
C ASN A 35 -27.20 -4.87 11.99
N SER A 36 -27.96 -4.93 10.89
CA SER A 36 -27.44 -4.65 9.54
C SER A 36 -26.80 -3.26 9.41
N GLU A 37 -27.42 -2.24 10.00
CA GLU A 37 -26.91 -0.86 9.96
C GLU A 37 -25.59 -0.72 10.75
N GLN A 38 -25.51 -1.35 11.93
CA GLN A 38 -24.30 -1.38 12.74
C GLN A 38 -23.15 -2.12 12.04
N LYS A 39 -23.44 -3.24 11.36
CA LYS A 39 -22.45 -3.94 10.52
C LYS A 39 -21.93 -3.04 9.41
N ASN A 40 -22.82 -2.38 8.67
CA ASN A 40 -22.45 -1.46 7.60
C ASN A 40 -21.57 -0.29 8.11
N LEU A 41 -21.87 0.23 9.31
CA LEU A 41 -21.05 1.27 9.94
C LEU A 41 -19.64 0.75 10.26
N ILE A 42 -19.54 -0.43 10.85
CA ILE A 42 -18.26 -1.07 11.18
C ILE A 42 -17.45 -1.30 9.90
N ASP A 43 -18.06 -1.91 8.89
CA ASP A 43 -17.40 -2.23 7.61
C ASP A 43 -16.87 -0.98 6.92
N ARG A 44 -17.68 0.08 6.81
CA ARG A 44 -17.24 1.37 6.24
C ARG A 44 -16.08 1.97 7.03
N THR A 45 -16.11 1.87 8.36
CA THR A 45 -15.05 2.42 9.20
C THR A 45 -13.74 1.64 8.99
N VAL A 46 -13.81 0.30 8.91
CA VAL A 46 -12.65 -0.55 8.61
C VAL A 46 -12.08 -0.26 7.23
N GLU A 47 -12.94 -0.13 6.21
CA GLU A 47 -12.52 0.19 4.84
C GLU A 47 -11.85 1.57 4.76
N GLY A 48 -12.41 2.58 5.43
CA GLY A 48 -11.80 3.91 5.52
C GLY A 48 -10.43 3.89 6.19
N LEU A 49 -10.26 3.12 7.28
CA LEU A 49 -8.99 2.97 7.98
C LEU A 49 -7.93 2.25 7.13
N ARG A 50 -8.31 1.20 6.40
CA ARG A 50 -7.43 0.51 5.43
C ARG A 50 -6.98 1.45 4.32
N THR A 51 -7.92 2.18 3.72
CA THR A 51 -7.62 3.15 2.66
C THR A 51 -6.67 4.26 3.14
N ALA A 52 -6.86 4.73 4.37
CA ALA A 52 -5.96 5.70 4.99
C ALA A 52 -4.56 5.11 5.23
N ALA A 53 -4.47 3.86 5.71
CA ALA A 53 -3.22 3.15 5.87
C ALA A 53 -2.49 2.97 4.53
N ASP A 54 -3.18 2.53 3.47
CA ASP A 54 -2.61 2.39 2.12
C ASP A 54 -2.11 3.73 1.57
N SER A 55 -2.83 4.82 1.87
CA SER A 55 -2.42 6.17 1.48
C SER A 55 -1.18 6.65 2.22
N LEU A 56 -1.06 6.33 3.51
CA LEU A 56 0.14 6.62 4.30
C LEU A 56 1.32 5.78 3.83
N GLU A 57 1.11 4.47 3.61
CA GLU A 57 2.12 3.58 3.05
C GLU A 57 2.55 4.02 1.66
N SER A 58 1.65 4.52 0.82
CA SER A 58 2.01 5.08 -0.49
C SER A 58 2.81 6.38 -0.42
N ARG A 59 2.66 7.16 0.66
CA ARG A 59 3.38 8.43 0.87
C ARG A 59 4.74 8.22 1.52
N VAL A 60 4.83 7.28 2.45
CA VAL A 60 6.06 6.92 3.17
C VAL A 60 6.89 5.92 2.34
N GLY A 61 6.21 4.97 1.73
CA GLY A 61 6.76 3.99 0.79
C GLY A 61 7.17 4.67 -0.50
N ASP A 62 8.45 4.96 -0.61
CA ASP A 62 9.14 5.58 -1.75
C ASP A 62 9.22 4.66 -2.98
N SER A 63 8.10 4.02 -3.34
CA SER A 63 7.99 3.08 -4.45
C SER A 63 8.27 3.73 -5.80
N ARG A 64 7.98 5.03 -5.95
CA ARG A 64 8.20 5.78 -7.18
C ARG A 64 9.70 5.95 -7.51
N ARG A 65 10.56 6.21 -6.50
CA ARG A 65 12.02 6.25 -6.72
C ARG A 65 12.56 4.86 -7.06
N SER A 66 12.05 3.82 -6.39
CA SER A 66 12.42 2.43 -6.68
C SER A 66 12.07 1.99 -8.10
N GLU A 67 10.84 2.27 -8.58
CA GLU A 67 10.41 1.89 -9.93
C GLU A 67 11.17 2.65 -11.03
N SER A 68 11.43 3.95 -10.82
CA SER A 68 12.27 4.73 -11.74
C SER A 68 13.70 4.17 -11.81
N ALA A 69 14.28 3.81 -10.67
CA ALA A 69 15.60 3.17 -10.61
C ALA A 69 15.61 1.82 -11.34
N LYS A 70 14.59 0.97 -11.15
CA LYS A 70 14.43 -0.30 -11.88
C LYS A 70 14.29 -0.09 -13.40
N LYS A 71 13.55 0.93 -13.84
CA LYS A 71 13.44 1.28 -15.26
C LYS A 71 14.77 1.74 -15.83
N ALA A 72 15.49 2.62 -15.13
CA ALA A 72 16.81 3.08 -15.53
C ALA A 72 17.81 1.92 -15.64
N ALA A 73 17.81 0.99 -14.67
CA ALA A 73 18.64 -0.22 -14.70
C ALA A 73 18.33 -1.10 -15.91
N ARG A 74 17.05 -1.34 -16.22
CA ARG A 74 16.61 -2.08 -17.42
C ARG A 74 17.11 -1.43 -18.71
N THR A 75 17.01 -0.11 -18.82
CA THR A 75 17.51 0.63 -20.00
C THR A 75 19.03 0.52 -20.14
N ARG A 76 19.80 0.67 -19.05
CA ARG A 76 21.27 0.50 -19.07
C ARG A 76 21.66 -0.89 -19.54
N LYS A 77 21.00 -1.94 -19.02
CA LYS A 77 21.23 -3.34 -19.43
C LYS A 77 20.97 -3.54 -20.92
N ARG A 78 19.84 -3.03 -21.43
CA ARG A 78 19.49 -3.13 -22.86
C ARG A 78 20.53 -2.44 -23.75
N LYS A 79 20.91 -1.20 -23.42
CA LYS A 79 21.92 -0.45 -24.18
C LYS A 79 23.29 -1.13 -24.17
N ALA A 80 23.70 -1.73 -23.05
CA ALA A 80 24.92 -2.52 -23.00
C ALA A 80 24.87 -3.75 -23.91
N ALA A 81 23.74 -4.46 -23.94
CA ALA A 81 23.56 -5.61 -24.84
C ALA A 81 23.56 -5.20 -26.32
N GLU A 82 22.90 -4.09 -26.68
CA GLU A 82 22.90 -3.54 -28.04
C GLU A 82 24.33 -3.22 -28.51
N ARG A 83 25.13 -2.54 -27.66
CA ARG A 83 26.55 -2.25 -27.96
C ARG A 83 27.39 -3.51 -28.13
N SER A 84 27.21 -4.48 -27.24
CA SER A 84 27.93 -5.77 -27.32
C SER A 84 27.59 -6.54 -28.60
N ALA A 85 26.31 -6.58 -28.97
CA ALA A 85 25.86 -7.23 -30.20
C ALA A 85 26.44 -6.53 -31.44
N ALA A 86 26.44 -5.20 -31.48
CA ALA A 86 27.03 -4.43 -32.58
C ALA A 86 28.54 -4.69 -32.71
N ALA A 87 29.29 -4.69 -31.60
CA ALA A 87 30.71 -4.99 -31.59
C ALA A 87 31.01 -6.41 -32.12
N ARG A 88 30.25 -7.42 -31.66
CA ARG A 88 30.37 -8.79 -32.14
C ARG A 88 30.06 -8.91 -33.64
N ARG A 89 29.03 -8.21 -34.12
CA ARG A 89 28.71 -8.17 -35.55
C ARG A 89 29.85 -7.55 -36.36
N GLY A 90 30.36 -6.40 -35.94
CA GLY A 90 31.49 -5.74 -36.61
C GLY A 90 32.75 -6.61 -36.64
N ALA A 91 33.08 -7.30 -35.55
CA ALA A 91 34.19 -8.24 -35.49
C ALA A 91 34.01 -9.41 -36.47
N ARG A 92 32.80 -10.00 -36.54
CA ARG A 92 32.48 -11.07 -37.50
C ARG A 92 32.58 -10.60 -38.94
N THR A 93 32.12 -9.39 -39.25
CA THR A 93 32.24 -8.82 -40.60
C THR A 93 33.71 -8.62 -40.98
N ARG A 94 34.53 -8.06 -40.08
CA ARG A 94 35.97 -7.90 -40.32
C ARG A 94 36.68 -9.24 -40.53
N ALA A 95 36.39 -10.24 -39.69
CA ALA A 95 36.99 -11.57 -39.82
C ALA A 95 36.61 -12.33 -41.10
N ARG A 96 35.53 -11.91 -41.79
CA ARG A 96 35.14 -12.44 -43.11
C ARG A 96 35.76 -11.68 -44.28
N ALA A 97 36.27 -10.47 -44.03
CA ALA A 97 36.89 -9.61 -45.03
C ALA A 97 38.42 -9.69 -45.02
N SER A 98 39.00 -10.33 -44.00
CA SER A 98 40.39 -10.79 -43.92
C SER A 98 40.50 -12.22 -44.44
#